data_AF-A0A0G0ZWP1-F1
#
_entry.id   AF-A0A0G0ZWP1-F1
#
_cell.length_a   1.000
_cell.length_b   1.000
_cell.length_c   1.000
_cell.angle_alpha   90.00
_cell.angle_beta   90.00
_cell.angle_gamma   90.00
#
_symmetry.space_group_name_H-M   'P 1'
#
loop_
_entity.id
_entity.type
_entity.pdbx_description
1 polymer ?
#
loop_
_entity_poly.entity_id
_entity_poly.type
_entity_poly.pdbx_seq_one_letter_code
_entity_poly.pdbx_strand_id
1 'polypeptide(L)'
;MTDNNSETTPAVSAPENNQEQKKKIVINKQTIIIAAIIVVVVAIGVLAYLYKGLFVAATVNGSPISRWSVIKELEKVSGKNALEGMINQKLIDDEAQKKEISISDDEISTEIKKIEEQLQGQGQTLDEALATQGMTLDDLKKRIKTQKQLEKLLADKTQVVDSEVDQYIKDNSVVIPAGQEASYRDQVKNQLEQEKLSAAAQTFLDSSRSQATIRYFVNY
;
A
#
# COMPACT_ATOMS: atom_id res chain seq x y z
N MET A 1 95.21 30.40 -54.68
CA MET A 1 95.10 31.79 -54.18
C MET A 1 93.95 31.84 -53.18
N THR A 2 94.26 32.17 -51.91
CA THR A 2 93.67 33.27 -51.09
C THR A 2 92.24 33.73 -51.44
N ASP A 3 91.32 34.07 -50.54
CA ASP A 3 91.29 34.38 -49.10
C ASP A 3 89.79 34.48 -48.75
N ASN A 4 89.33 34.00 -47.58
CA ASN A 4 89.04 34.79 -46.38
C ASN A 4 87.90 35.83 -46.53
N ASN A 5 86.80 35.71 -45.77
CA ASN A 5 86.59 36.56 -44.58
C ASN A 5 85.33 36.15 -43.79
N SER A 6 85.41 36.38 -42.48
CA SER A 6 84.48 36.04 -41.39
C SER A 6 83.65 37.24 -40.91
N GLU A 7 82.44 37.00 -40.40
CA GLU A 7 81.73 37.87 -39.43
C GLU A 7 80.76 37.04 -38.54
N THR A 8 80.56 37.47 -37.29
CA THR A 8 80.05 36.69 -36.13
C THR A 8 78.68 37.16 -35.58
N THR A 9 77.75 36.20 -35.35
CA THR A 9 76.68 36.04 -34.30
C THR A 9 75.56 37.10 -34.10
N PRO A 10 74.34 36.77 -33.56
CA PRO A 10 74.01 35.66 -32.63
C PRO A 10 72.74 34.82 -32.92
N ALA A 11 72.61 33.75 -32.13
CA ALA A 11 71.54 32.75 -32.16
C ALA A 11 70.22 33.23 -31.52
N VAL A 12 69.10 32.84 -32.13
CA VAL A 12 67.79 32.67 -31.47
C VAL A 12 67.19 31.35 -31.94
N SER A 13 66.88 30.52 -30.96
CA SER A 13 66.37 29.16 -30.96
C SER A 13 65.03 28.96 -31.69
N ALA A 14 64.94 27.92 -32.52
CA ALA A 14 63.68 27.38 -33.03
C ALA A 14 63.02 26.47 -31.96
N PRO A 15 61.69 26.49 -31.77
CA PRO A 15 61.02 25.57 -30.86
C PRO A 15 60.85 24.18 -31.49
N GLU A 16 61.10 23.15 -30.67
CA GLU A 16 60.87 21.74 -30.99
C GLU A 16 59.39 21.44 -31.30
N ASN A 17 59.15 20.81 -32.45
CA ASN A 17 57.86 20.30 -32.87
C ASN A 17 57.56 18.97 -32.15
N ASN A 18 56.93 19.04 -30.97
CA ASN A 18 56.38 17.88 -30.27
C ASN A 18 55.06 17.43 -30.95
N GLN A 19 55.16 16.56 -31.96
CA GLN A 19 54.01 15.88 -32.54
C GLN A 19 53.50 14.80 -31.57
N GLU A 20 52.47 15.12 -30.79
CA GLU A 20 51.71 14.15 -30.01
C GLU A 20 51.09 13.08 -30.92
N GLN A 21 51.69 11.88 -30.96
CA GLN A 21 51.10 10.73 -31.64
C GLN A 21 49.87 10.24 -30.88
N LYS A 22 48.67 10.67 -31.29
CA LYS A 22 47.40 10.08 -30.82
C LYS A 22 47.25 8.66 -31.36
N LYS A 23 47.66 7.67 -30.56
CA LYS A 23 47.46 6.24 -30.82
C LYS A 23 45.96 5.95 -30.97
N LYS A 24 45.49 5.65 -32.20
CA LYS A 24 44.11 5.19 -32.43
C LYS A 24 43.97 3.75 -31.92
N ILE A 25 43.23 3.58 -30.83
CA ILE A 25 42.97 2.26 -30.23
C ILE A 25 41.96 1.52 -31.12
N VAL A 26 42.39 0.46 -31.80
CA VAL A 26 41.52 -0.40 -32.59
C VAL A 26 41.03 -1.53 -31.68
N ILE A 27 39.82 -1.43 -31.16
CA ILE A 27 39.25 -2.40 -30.21
C ILE A 27 38.54 -3.52 -30.99
N ASN A 28 38.88 -4.78 -30.72
CA ASN A 28 38.26 -5.96 -31.33
C ASN A 28 36.80 -6.11 -30.83
N LYS A 29 35.85 -6.39 -31.74
CA LYS A 29 34.43 -6.62 -31.43
C LYS A 29 34.22 -7.69 -30.34
N GLN A 30 35.05 -8.73 -30.30
CA GLN A 30 34.96 -9.76 -29.24
C GLN A 30 35.30 -9.21 -27.85
N THR A 31 36.27 -8.31 -27.75
CA THR A 31 36.63 -7.65 -26.48
C THR A 31 35.51 -6.73 -25.98
N ILE A 32 34.82 -6.06 -26.90
CA ILE A 32 33.64 -5.23 -26.56
C ILE A 32 32.50 -6.12 -26.06
N ILE A 33 32.25 -7.27 -26.70
CA ILE A 33 31.21 -8.22 -26.26
C ILE A 33 31.54 -8.78 -24.87
N ILE A 34 32.78 -9.19 -24.62
CA ILE A 34 33.20 -9.70 -23.31
C ILE A 34 33.09 -8.62 -22.23
N ALA A 35 33.54 -7.39 -22.52
CA ALA A 35 33.38 -6.26 -21.59
C ALA A 35 31.91 -5.96 -21.30
N ALA A 36 31.03 -6.00 -22.31
CA ALA A 36 29.60 -5.81 -22.14
C ALA A 36 28.98 -6.91 -21.27
N ILE A 37 29.35 -8.18 -21.47
CA ILE A 37 28.87 -9.29 -20.63
C ILE A 37 29.33 -9.11 -19.17
N ILE A 38 30.58 -8.73 -18.95
CA ILE A 38 31.09 -8.47 -17.59
C ILE A 38 30.32 -7.33 -16.93
N VAL A 39 30.05 -6.23 -17.65
CA VAL A 39 29.25 -5.12 -17.14
C VAL A 39 27.82 -5.57 -16.80
N VAL A 40 27.20 -6.41 -17.63
CA VAL A 40 25.86 -6.97 -17.35
C VAL A 40 25.88 -7.86 -16.11
N VAL A 41 26.88 -8.73 -15.96
CA VAL A 41 27.01 -9.61 -14.78
C VAL A 41 27.23 -8.79 -13.51
N VAL A 42 28.08 -7.76 -13.56
CA VAL A 42 28.29 -6.83 -12.43
C VAL A 42 27.00 -6.07 -12.11
N ALA A 43 26.29 -5.57 -13.12
CA ALA A 43 25.01 -4.89 -12.93
C ALA A 43 23.96 -5.82 -12.28
N ILE A 44 23.87 -7.08 -12.71
CA ILE A 44 22.99 -8.10 -12.10
C ILE A 44 23.40 -8.37 -10.65
N GLY A 45 24.70 -8.47 -10.36
CA GLY A 45 25.20 -8.65 -8.99
C GLY A 45 24.87 -7.47 -8.07
N VAL A 46 25.02 -6.24 -8.57
CA VAL A 46 24.62 -5.02 -7.85
C VAL A 46 23.11 -5.00 -7.63
N LEU A 47 22.31 -5.33 -8.64
CA LEU A 47 20.85 -5.43 -8.51
C LEU A 47 20.47 -6.50 -7.47
N ALA A 48 21.04 -7.71 -7.53
CA ALA A 48 20.77 -8.76 -6.57
C ALA A 48 21.13 -8.34 -5.13
N TYR A 49 22.21 -7.57 -4.96
CA TYR A 49 22.59 -7.02 -3.65
C TYR A 49 21.60 -5.95 -3.15
N LEU A 50 21.17 -5.04 -4.02
CA LEU A 50 20.18 -4.00 -3.69
C LEU A 50 18.80 -4.60 -3.39
N TYR A 51 18.41 -5.64 -4.13
CA TYR A 51 17.13 -6.32 -4.02
C TYR A 51 17.16 -7.59 -3.16
N LYS A 52 18.20 -7.77 -2.33
CA LYS A 52 18.34 -8.95 -1.45
C LYS A 52 17.12 -9.19 -0.55
N GLY A 53 16.45 -8.11 -0.14
CA GLY A 53 15.22 -8.15 0.66
C GLY A 53 14.02 -8.81 -0.03
N LEU A 54 14.05 -8.96 -1.36
CA LEU A 54 12.99 -9.68 -2.10
C LEU A 54 13.04 -11.19 -1.85
N PHE A 55 14.22 -11.74 -1.55
CA PHE A 55 14.44 -13.18 -1.41
C PHE A 55 14.82 -13.59 0.03
N VAL A 56 15.50 -12.71 0.76
CA VAL A 56 15.96 -12.94 2.14
C VAL A 56 15.27 -11.95 3.07
N ALA A 57 14.49 -12.47 4.01
CA ALA A 57 13.77 -11.66 5.00
C ALA A 57 14.69 -11.25 6.18
N ALA A 58 15.55 -12.17 6.63
CA ALA A 58 16.48 -11.93 7.74
C ALA A 58 17.66 -12.90 7.67
N THR A 59 18.69 -12.69 8.49
CA THR A 59 19.80 -13.65 8.67
C THR A 59 20.03 -13.87 10.16
N VAL A 60 20.21 -15.12 10.58
CA VAL A 60 20.53 -15.50 11.97
C VAL A 60 21.87 -16.22 11.96
N ASN A 61 22.89 -15.65 12.61
CA ASN A 61 24.26 -16.20 12.65
C ASN A 61 24.83 -16.52 11.26
N GLY A 62 24.57 -15.65 10.27
CA GLY A 62 24.99 -15.87 8.88
C GLY A 62 24.11 -16.82 8.05
N SER A 63 23.11 -17.48 8.67
CA SER A 63 22.14 -18.31 7.96
C SER A 63 20.92 -17.48 7.52
N PRO A 64 20.59 -17.42 6.22
CA PRO A 64 19.47 -16.63 5.74
C PRO A 64 18.11 -17.30 6.02
N ILE A 65 17.13 -16.48 6.40
CA ILE A 65 15.71 -16.82 6.43
C ILE A 65 15.10 -16.32 5.11
N SER A 66 14.58 -17.26 4.32
CA SER A 66 13.93 -16.93 3.04
C SER A 66 12.62 -16.17 3.27
N ARG A 67 12.40 -15.12 2.48
CA ARG A 67 11.12 -14.40 2.46
C ARG A 67 9.98 -15.28 1.98
N TRP A 68 10.24 -16.25 1.10
CA TRP A 68 9.23 -17.21 0.65
C TRP A 68 8.76 -18.11 1.80
N SER A 69 9.67 -18.54 2.68
CA SER A 69 9.30 -19.31 3.87
C SER A 69 8.41 -18.50 4.81
N VAL A 70 8.69 -17.20 4.98
CA VAL A 70 7.83 -16.29 5.78
C VAL A 70 6.45 -16.16 5.16
N ILE A 71 6.35 -15.90 3.84
CA ILE A 71 5.07 -15.80 3.13
C ILE A 71 4.28 -17.10 3.26
N LYS A 72 4.93 -18.24 3.04
CA LYS A 72 4.28 -19.56 3.16
C LYS A 72 3.73 -19.81 4.56
N GLU A 73 4.43 -19.39 5.61
CA GLU A 73 3.92 -19.51 6.98
C GLU A 73 2.75 -18.54 7.22
N LEU A 74 2.80 -17.30 6.71
CA LEU A 74 1.68 -16.36 6.79
C LEU A 74 0.44 -16.84 6.03
N GLU A 75 0.63 -17.41 4.85
CA GLU A 75 -0.43 -18.02 4.05
C GLU A 75 -1.09 -19.19 4.80
N LYS A 76 -0.28 -20.04 5.44
CA LYS A 76 -0.77 -21.15 6.25
C LYS A 76 -1.56 -20.69 7.49
N VAL A 77 -1.12 -19.62 8.16
CA VAL A 77 -1.77 -19.14 9.39
C VAL A 77 -2.99 -18.27 9.09
N SER A 78 -2.90 -17.39 8.11
CA SER A 78 -3.89 -16.32 7.88
C SER A 78 -4.34 -16.19 6.42
N GLY A 79 -3.76 -16.93 5.48
CA GLY A 79 -4.03 -16.78 4.04
C GLY A 79 -5.49 -17.00 3.68
N LYS A 80 -6.15 -18.02 4.27
CA LYS A 80 -7.58 -18.25 4.08
C LYS A 80 -8.43 -17.05 4.48
N ASN A 81 -8.24 -16.53 5.70
CA ASN A 81 -9.02 -15.40 6.19
C ASN A 81 -8.72 -14.12 5.40
N ALA A 82 -7.47 -13.90 5.00
CA ALA A 82 -7.08 -12.78 4.16
C ALA A 82 -7.75 -12.85 2.79
N LEU A 83 -7.76 -14.02 2.15
CA LEU A 83 -8.43 -14.21 0.86
C LEU A 83 -9.95 -14.00 0.98
N GLU A 84 -10.58 -14.57 2.00
CA GLU A 84 -12.01 -14.39 2.25
C GLU A 84 -12.39 -12.92 2.48
N GLY A 85 -11.55 -12.16 3.21
CA GLY A 85 -11.72 -10.72 3.38
C GLY A 85 -11.60 -9.96 2.06
N MET A 86 -10.61 -10.30 1.21
CA MET A 86 -10.45 -9.70 -0.12
C MET A 86 -11.60 -10.04 -1.08
N ILE A 87 -12.15 -11.25 -1.00
CA ILE A 87 -13.34 -11.65 -1.75
C ILE A 87 -14.52 -10.78 -1.32
N ASN A 88 -14.77 -10.64 -0.02
CA ASN A 88 -15.88 -9.82 0.49
C ASN A 88 -15.75 -8.36 0.07
N GLN A 89 -14.55 -7.79 0.20
CA GLN A 89 -14.23 -6.45 -0.30
C GLN A 89 -14.60 -6.31 -1.79
N LYS A 90 -14.15 -7.26 -2.61
CA LYS A 90 -14.40 -7.23 -4.06
C LYS A 90 -15.89 -7.30 -4.39
N LEU A 91 -16.65 -8.13 -3.69
CA LEU A 91 -18.10 -8.24 -3.86
C LEU A 91 -18.83 -6.93 -3.50
N ILE A 92 -18.41 -6.26 -2.42
CA ILE A 92 -18.94 -4.95 -2.02
C ILE A 92 -18.65 -3.92 -3.11
N ASP A 93 -17.40 -3.86 -3.59
CA ASP A 93 -17.00 -2.93 -4.64
C ASP A 93 -17.78 -3.14 -5.95
N ASP A 94 -17.96 -4.40 -6.35
CA ASP A 94 -18.67 -4.76 -7.57
C ASP A 94 -20.16 -4.39 -7.52
N GLU A 95 -20.84 -4.65 -6.39
CA GLU A 95 -22.24 -4.26 -6.24
C GLU A 95 -22.39 -2.73 -6.11
N ALA A 96 -21.49 -2.06 -5.39
CA ALA A 96 -21.48 -0.60 -5.32
C ALA A 96 -21.33 0.01 -6.71
N GLN A 97 -20.42 -0.51 -7.53
CA GLN A 97 -20.26 -0.06 -8.91
C GLN A 97 -21.52 -0.33 -9.75
N LYS A 98 -22.13 -1.51 -9.63
CA LYS A 98 -23.37 -1.88 -10.34
C LYS A 98 -24.55 -0.98 -9.98
N LYS A 99 -24.63 -0.53 -8.72
CA LYS A 99 -25.65 0.43 -8.26
C LYS A 99 -25.23 1.89 -8.41
N GLU A 100 -24.11 2.15 -9.09
CA GLU A 100 -23.58 3.49 -9.33
C GLU A 100 -23.33 4.29 -8.03
N ILE A 101 -23.04 3.58 -6.93
CA ILE A 101 -22.70 4.16 -5.65
C ILE A 101 -21.23 4.59 -5.68
N SER A 102 -21.01 5.90 -5.61
CA SER A 102 -19.69 6.49 -5.44
C SER A 102 -19.55 7.12 -4.06
N ILE A 103 -18.34 7.04 -3.50
CA ILE A 103 -17.97 7.71 -2.25
C ILE A 103 -17.05 8.86 -2.63
N SER A 104 -17.42 10.07 -2.22
CA SER A 104 -16.60 11.25 -2.49
C SER A 104 -15.39 11.30 -1.56
N ASP A 105 -14.35 12.02 -1.99
CA ASP A 105 -13.18 12.27 -1.14
C ASP A 105 -13.55 13.09 0.11
N ASP A 106 -14.60 13.91 0.03
CA ASP A 106 -15.11 14.67 1.18
C ASP A 106 -15.71 13.74 2.24
N GLU A 107 -16.46 12.71 1.84
CA GLU A 107 -16.99 11.70 2.77
C GLU A 107 -15.87 10.94 3.49
N ILE A 108 -14.83 10.57 2.75
CA ILE A 108 -13.65 9.89 3.30
C ILE A 108 -12.89 10.82 4.26
N SER A 109 -12.65 12.06 3.84
CA SER A 109 -11.94 13.06 4.65
C SER A 109 -12.70 13.41 5.93
N THR A 110 -14.03 13.43 5.88
CA THR A 110 -14.88 13.65 7.06
C THR A 110 -14.72 12.52 8.06
N GLU A 111 -14.70 11.26 7.60
CA GLU A 111 -14.50 10.11 8.47
C GLU A 111 -13.08 10.06 9.06
N ILE A 112 -12.06 10.40 8.25
CA ILE A 112 -10.68 10.52 8.74
C ILE A 112 -10.59 11.55 9.87
N LYS A 113 -11.20 12.72 9.72
CA LYS A 113 -11.22 13.76 10.77
C LYS A 113 -11.86 13.27 12.06
N LYS A 114 -12.96 12.52 11.97
CA LYS A 114 -13.59 11.93 13.17
C LYS A 114 -12.63 10.97 13.88
N ILE A 115 -11.93 10.13 13.12
CA ILE A 115 -10.94 9.20 13.67
C ILE A 115 -9.78 9.99 14.31
N GLU A 116 -9.29 11.05 13.66
CA GLU A 116 -8.26 11.93 14.19
C GLU A 116 -8.69 12.58 15.52
N GLU A 117 -9.89 13.14 15.59
CA GLU A 117 -10.45 13.74 16.81
C GLU A 117 -10.57 12.72 17.95
N GLN A 118 -11.04 11.49 17.64
CA GLN A 118 -11.13 10.40 18.61
C GLN A 118 -9.75 9.97 19.15
N LEU A 119 -8.74 9.94 18.29
CA LEU A 119 -7.36 9.58 18.68
C LEU A 119 -6.70 10.70 19.48
N GLN A 120 -6.93 11.97 19.10
CA GLN A 120 -6.44 13.12 19.85
C GLN A 120 -7.02 13.16 21.27
N GLY A 121 -8.30 12.80 21.43
CA GLY A 121 -8.91 12.61 22.75
C GLY A 121 -8.26 11.53 23.61
N GLN A 122 -7.52 10.61 22.99
CA GLN A 122 -6.75 9.53 23.63
C GLN A 122 -5.25 9.85 23.73
N GLY A 123 -4.82 11.04 23.29
CA GLY A 123 -3.42 11.47 23.31
C GLY A 123 -2.54 10.80 22.26
N GLN A 124 -3.13 10.28 21.17
CA GLN A 124 -2.41 9.64 20.07
C GLN A 124 -2.68 10.37 18.75
N THR A 125 -1.68 10.44 17.87
CA THR A 125 -1.88 10.95 16.50
C THR A 125 -2.32 9.83 15.54
N LEU A 126 -2.97 10.20 14.43
CA LEU A 126 -3.35 9.24 13.40
C LEU A 126 -2.16 8.48 12.85
N ASP A 127 -1.06 9.17 12.56
CA ASP A 127 0.15 8.55 11.99
C ASP A 127 0.76 7.51 12.93
N GLU A 128 0.79 7.78 14.25
CA GLU A 128 1.26 6.82 15.26
C GLU A 128 0.34 5.59 15.35
N ALA A 129 -0.98 5.81 15.31
CA ALA A 129 -1.96 4.72 15.33
C ALA A 129 -1.83 3.83 14.09
N LEU A 130 -1.68 4.44 12.91
CA LEU A 130 -1.47 3.72 11.64
C LEU A 130 -0.15 2.95 11.64
N ALA A 131 0.94 3.57 12.09
CA ALA A 131 2.25 2.92 12.18
C ALA A 131 2.22 1.70 13.12
N THR A 132 1.52 1.81 14.26
CA THR A 132 1.35 0.71 15.22
C THR A 132 0.60 -0.48 14.60
N GLN A 133 -0.38 -0.19 13.73
CA GLN A 133 -1.14 -1.21 13.01
C GLN A 133 -0.45 -1.71 11.73
N GLY A 134 0.73 -1.16 11.38
CA GLY A 134 1.42 -1.46 10.13
C GLY A 134 0.64 -1.03 8.89
N MET A 135 -0.15 0.04 8.99
CA MET A 135 -1.07 0.53 7.98
C MET A 135 -0.61 1.87 7.40
N THR A 136 -0.93 2.14 6.13
CA THR A 136 -0.76 3.47 5.53
C THR A 136 -2.06 4.27 5.56
N LEU A 137 -1.99 5.59 5.36
CA LEU A 137 -3.18 6.43 5.20
C LEU A 137 -4.06 5.95 4.02
N ASP A 138 -3.44 5.46 2.95
CA ASP A 138 -4.17 4.94 1.79
C ASP A 138 -4.93 3.64 2.11
N ASP A 139 -4.37 2.79 2.96
CA ASP A 139 -5.07 1.60 3.44
C ASP A 139 -6.27 1.97 4.32
N LEU A 140 -6.14 3.00 5.17
CA LEU A 140 -7.25 3.55 5.93
C LEU A 140 -8.34 4.11 5.01
N LYS A 141 -7.97 4.92 4.02
CA LYS A 141 -8.90 5.47 3.02
C LYS A 141 -9.67 4.37 2.29
N LYS A 142 -8.99 3.29 1.90
CA LYS A 142 -9.63 2.13 1.27
C LYS A 142 -10.65 1.48 2.21
N ARG A 143 -10.29 1.25 3.48
CA ARG A 143 -11.21 0.67 4.48
C ARG A 143 -12.45 1.55 4.70
N ILE A 144 -12.24 2.86 4.85
CA ILE A 144 -13.34 3.83 4.99
C ILE A 144 -14.24 3.79 3.76
N LYS A 145 -13.65 3.76 2.56
CA LYS A 145 -14.41 3.69 1.30
C LYS A 145 -15.30 2.45 1.27
N THR A 146 -14.76 1.27 1.58
CA THR A 146 -15.53 0.02 1.65
C THR A 146 -16.68 0.12 2.63
N GLN A 147 -16.39 0.62 3.84
CA GLN A 147 -17.40 0.76 4.88
C GLN A 147 -18.53 1.67 4.41
N LYS A 148 -18.20 2.83 3.81
CA LYS A 148 -19.18 3.77 3.26
C LYS A 148 -19.97 3.19 2.09
N GLN A 149 -19.34 2.40 1.22
CA GLN A 149 -20.04 1.68 0.15
C GLN A 149 -21.07 0.71 0.75
N LEU A 150 -20.68 -0.06 1.76
CA LEU A 150 -21.57 -1.01 2.43
C LEU A 150 -22.72 -0.29 3.14
N GLU A 151 -22.44 0.80 3.87
CA GLU A 151 -23.46 1.65 4.51
C GLU A 151 -24.48 2.16 3.49
N LYS A 152 -24.02 2.69 2.34
CA LYS A 152 -24.93 3.17 1.28
C LYS A 152 -25.67 2.05 0.57
N LEU A 153 -25.04 0.89 0.36
CA LEU A 153 -25.65 -0.28 -0.27
C LEU A 153 -26.82 -0.84 0.55
N LEU A 154 -26.75 -0.68 1.86
CA LEU A 154 -27.68 -1.27 2.84
C LEU A 154 -28.54 -0.23 3.55
N ALA A 155 -28.47 1.05 3.17
CA ALA A 155 -29.22 2.13 3.84
C ALA A 155 -30.74 1.87 3.92
N ASP A 156 -31.31 1.17 2.93
CA ASP A 156 -32.72 0.78 2.92
C ASP A 156 -33.06 -0.36 3.90
N LYS A 157 -32.05 -1.13 4.33
CA LYS A 157 -32.19 -2.25 5.27
C LYS A 157 -31.84 -1.89 6.71
N THR A 158 -31.14 -0.77 6.93
CA THR A 158 -30.63 -0.38 8.25
C THR A 158 -31.46 0.70 8.94
N GLN A 159 -32.45 1.28 8.25
CA GLN A 159 -33.30 2.31 8.85
C GLN A 159 -34.03 1.78 10.10
N VAL A 160 -33.85 2.49 11.22
CA VAL A 160 -34.54 2.24 12.49
C VAL A 160 -35.65 3.27 12.68
N VAL A 161 -36.86 2.79 12.95
CA VAL A 161 -38.02 3.64 13.26
C VAL A 161 -38.23 3.78 14.77
N ASP A 162 -38.86 4.87 15.20
CA ASP A 162 -39.00 5.18 16.63
C ASP A 162 -39.71 4.08 17.43
N SER A 163 -40.65 3.36 16.81
CA SER A 163 -41.33 2.23 17.45
C SER A 163 -40.41 1.08 17.81
N GLU A 164 -39.33 0.87 17.05
CA GLU A 164 -38.32 -0.15 17.37
C GLU A 164 -37.46 0.27 18.56
N VAL A 165 -37.15 1.58 18.65
CA VAL A 165 -36.45 2.16 19.80
C VAL A 165 -37.30 2.03 21.06
N ASP A 166 -38.60 2.34 20.97
CA ASP A 166 -39.56 2.18 22.07
C ASP A 166 -39.64 0.73 22.55
N GLN A 167 -39.76 -0.19 21.60
CA GLN A 167 -39.84 -1.61 21.88
C GLN A 167 -38.55 -2.11 22.54
N TYR A 168 -37.37 -1.67 22.06
CA TYR A 168 -36.09 -2.05 22.66
C TYR A 168 -35.95 -1.54 24.09
N ILE A 169 -36.30 -0.27 24.35
CA ILE A 169 -36.26 0.32 25.71
C ILE A 169 -37.16 -0.46 26.66
N LYS A 170 -38.36 -0.84 26.19
CA LYS A 170 -39.32 -1.62 26.96
C LYS A 170 -38.83 -3.04 27.23
N ASP A 171 -38.40 -3.77 26.21
CA ASP A 171 -38.01 -5.17 26.31
C ASP A 171 -36.73 -5.36 27.14
N ASN A 172 -35.80 -4.43 27.03
CA ASN A 172 -34.54 -4.45 27.79
C ASN A 172 -34.64 -3.70 29.12
N SER A 173 -35.82 -3.17 29.47
CA SER A 173 -36.05 -2.40 30.71
C SER A 173 -35.00 -1.30 30.92
N VAL A 174 -34.65 -0.58 29.86
CA VAL A 174 -33.59 0.44 29.88
C VAL A 174 -34.05 1.59 30.79
N VAL A 175 -33.31 1.82 31.88
CA VAL A 175 -33.57 2.93 32.80
C VAL A 175 -32.98 4.19 32.21
N ILE A 176 -33.83 5.15 31.87
CA ILE A 176 -33.43 6.42 31.29
C ILE A 176 -33.44 7.50 32.39
N PRO A 177 -32.29 8.12 32.70
CA PRO A 177 -32.24 9.26 33.62
C PRO A 177 -33.07 10.44 33.07
N ALA A 178 -33.81 11.09 33.96
CA ALA A 178 -34.62 12.26 33.60
C ALA A 178 -33.75 13.36 32.95
N GLY A 179 -34.20 13.87 31.80
CA GLY A 179 -33.50 14.89 31.03
C GLY A 179 -32.44 14.35 30.07
N GLN A 180 -32.24 13.03 29.99
CA GLN A 180 -31.32 12.38 29.04
C GLN A 180 -32.04 11.55 27.98
N GLU A 181 -33.36 11.69 27.86
CA GLU A 181 -34.21 10.86 27.00
C GLU A 181 -33.75 10.89 25.54
N ALA A 182 -33.45 12.07 25.00
CA ALA A 182 -32.99 12.20 23.62
C ALA A 182 -31.66 11.45 23.39
N SER A 183 -30.67 11.67 24.24
CA SER A 183 -29.35 11.03 24.13
C SER A 183 -29.43 9.51 24.25
N TYR A 184 -30.23 8.99 25.20
CA TYR A 184 -30.42 7.55 25.35
C TYR A 184 -31.14 6.93 24.15
N ARG A 185 -32.15 7.61 23.61
CA ARG A 185 -32.84 7.15 22.41
C ARG A 185 -31.92 7.14 21.20
N ASP A 186 -31.07 8.15 21.03
CA ASP A 186 -30.07 8.20 19.97
C ASP A 186 -29.05 7.06 20.11
N GLN A 187 -28.60 6.74 21.32
CA GLN A 187 -27.72 5.60 21.58
C GLN A 187 -28.38 4.27 21.23
N VAL A 188 -29.63 4.05 21.67
CA VAL A 188 -30.39 2.85 21.33
C VAL A 188 -30.60 2.75 19.82
N LYS A 189 -30.95 3.87 19.17
CA LYS A 189 -31.12 3.92 17.72
C LYS A 189 -29.84 3.55 17.00
N ASN A 190 -28.71 4.17 17.36
CA ASN A 190 -27.40 3.85 16.79
C ASN A 190 -27.05 2.37 17.01
N GLN A 191 -27.32 1.82 18.19
CA GLN A 191 -27.10 0.40 18.45
C GLN A 191 -27.93 -0.49 17.53
N LEU A 192 -29.24 -0.22 17.42
CA LEU A 192 -30.14 -0.97 16.53
C LEU A 192 -29.74 -0.84 15.06
N GLU A 193 -29.29 0.34 14.63
CA GLU A 193 -28.79 0.56 13.27
C GLU A 193 -27.55 -0.30 13.01
N GLN A 194 -26.62 -0.39 13.96
CA GLN A 194 -25.43 -1.23 13.84
C GLN A 194 -25.77 -2.73 13.85
N GLU A 195 -26.73 -3.15 14.68
CA GLU A 195 -27.22 -4.53 14.69
C GLU A 195 -27.86 -4.90 13.35
N LYS A 196 -28.74 -4.04 12.81
CA LYS A 196 -29.33 -4.21 11.49
C LYS A 196 -28.30 -4.20 10.38
N LEU A 197 -27.31 -3.30 10.43
CA LEU A 197 -26.24 -3.23 9.45
C LEU A 197 -25.43 -4.53 9.43
N SER A 198 -25.07 -5.06 10.60
CA SER A 198 -24.35 -6.33 10.71
C SER A 198 -25.16 -7.49 10.10
N ALA A 199 -26.45 -7.61 10.44
CA ALA A 199 -27.32 -8.65 9.90
C ALA A 199 -27.54 -8.52 8.39
N ALA A 200 -27.76 -7.28 7.90
CA ALA A 200 -27.93 -6.98 6.50
C ALA A 200 -26.64 -7.24 5.70
N ALA A 201 -25.47 -6.91 6.26
CA ALA A 201 -24.16 -7.15 5.66
C ALA A 201 -23.89 -8.65 5.51
N GLN A 202 -24.18 -9.46 6.55
CA GLN A 202 -24.05 -10.91 6.46
C GLN A 202 -24.93 -11.48 5.34
N THR A 203 -26.20 -11.11 5.33
CA THR A 203 -27.17 -11.54 4.29
C THR A 203 -26.72 -11.11 2.89
N PHE A 204 -26.24 -9.87 2.76
CA PHE A 204 -25.75 -9.32 1.51
C PHE A 204 -24.52 -10.07 1.00
N LEU A 205 -23.54 -10.36 1.86
CA LEU A 205 -22.32 -11.07 1.48
C LEU A 205 -22.62 -12.52 1.10
N ASP A 206 -23.50 -13.21 1.82
CA ASP A 206 -23.91 -14.57 1.49
C ASP A 206 -24.61 -14.62 0.13
N SER A 207 -25.53 -13.68 -0.10
CA SER A 207 -26.22 -13.54 -1.39
C SER A 207 -25.26 -13.22 -2.53
N SER A 208 -24.37 -12.25 -2.34
CA SER A 208 -23.36 -11.86 -3.33
C SER A 208 -22.41 -13.00 -3.67
N ARG A 209 -21.97 -13.77 -2.67
CA ARG A 209 -21.13 -14.96 -2.86
C ARG A 209 -21.85 -16.04 -3.68
N SER A 210 -23.11 -16.29 -3.38
CA SER A 210 -23.90 -17.31 -4.11
C SER A 210 -24.14 -16.96 -5.58
N GLN A 211 -24.20 -15.66 -5.89
CA GLN A 211 -24.41 -15.15 -7.25
C GLN A 211 -23.09 -14.95 -8.02
N ALA A 212 -21.97 -14.79 -7.31
CA ALA A 212 -20.67 -14.56 -7.91
C ALA A 212 -20.03 -15.87 -8.40
N THR A 213 -19.31 -15.79 -9.53
CA THR A 213 -18.44 -16.88 -9.97
C THR A 213 -17.06 -16.71 -9.34
N ILE A 214 -16.80 -17.43 -8.25
CA ILE A 214 -15.52 -17.39 -7.53
C ILE A 214 -14.67 -18.59 -7.95
N ARG A 215 -13.48 -18.33 -8.50
CA ARG A 215 -12.50 -19.36 -8.90
C ARG A 215 -11.27 -19.26 -8.03
N TYR A 216 -10.95 -20.36 -7.34
CA TYR A 216 -9.78 -20.46 -6.48
C TYR A 216 -8.63 -21.10 -7.25
N PHE A 217 -7.46 -20.43 -7.25
CA PHE A 217 -6.23 -20.93 -7.88
C PHE A 217 -5.17 -21.33 -6.85
N VAL A 218 -5.41 -21.02 -5.58
CA VAL A 218 -4.57 -21.35 -4.44
C VAL A 218 -5.47 -21.83 -3.32
N ASN A 219 -5.05 -22.89 -2.63
CA ASN A 219 -5.70 -23.37 -1.42
C ASN A 219 -4.74 -23.15 -0.26
N TYR A 220 -5.20 -22.43 0.76
CA TYR A 220 -4.46 -22.16 1.99
C TYR A 220 -4.79 -23.20 3.07
#